data_AF-A0AAU5ML22-F1
#
_entry.id   AF-A0AAU5ML22-F1
#
_cell.length_a   1.000
_cell.length_b   1.000
_cell.length_c   1.000
_cell.angle_alpha   90.00
_cell.angle_beta   90.00
_cell.angle_gamma   90.00
#
_symmetry.space_group_name_H-M   'P 1'
#
loop_
_entity.id
_entity.type
_entity.pdbx_description
1 polymer ?
#
loop_
_entity_poly.entity_id
_entity_poly.type
_entity_poly.pdbx_seq_one_letter_code
_entity_poly.pdbx_strand_id
1 'polypeptide(L)'
;MDKDSQAVTALLNHALDESGLSQAAFATALRTSASRLSTYRSGRTKPTAQFVLRAGRIAHALHDAREHRIMTAPATATAIREASDDDWAWRMLLQGRDHLRLLLKRRDGSEAAWEAAPGTTLHTGFDTLLAALTAHEFKGAGEPPPDWTKVAPLPEPWIPDHPFLDHAQIIEQTPDHLAQLNIFVPDRDLATA
;
A
#
# COMPACT_ATOMS: atom_id res chain seq x y z
N MET A 1 29.12 5.27 20.08
CA MET A 1 28.27 5.84 19.01
C MET A 1 28.23 7.34 19.18
N ASP A 2 28.47 8.13 18.13
CA ASP A 2 28.43 9.60 18.20
C ASP A 2 27.01 10.14 18.41
N LYS A 3 26.89 11.42 18.79
CA LYS A 3 25.60 12.06 19.13
C LYS A 3 24.60 12.01 17.98
N ASP A 4 25.05 12.22 16.74
CA ASP A 4 24.16 12.25 15.57
C ASP A 4 23.65 10.85 15.24
N SER A 5 24.53 9.84 15.33
CA SER A 5 24.14 8.43 15.15
C SER A 5 23.16 7.95 16.24
N GLN A 6 23.28 8.45 17.48
CA GLN A 6 22.29 8.23 18.54
C GLN A 6 20.95 8.88 18.22
N ALA A 7 20.95 10.14 17.76
CA ALA A 7 19.73 10.85 17.37
C ALA A 7 19.00 10.14 16.21
N VAL A 8 19.72 9.71 15.16
CA VAL A 8 19.15 8.94 14.04
C VAL A 8 18.54 7.62 14.51
N THR A 9 19.24 6.90 15.39
CA THR A 9 18.72 5.65 15.97
C THR A 9 17.43 5.90 16.76
N ALA A 10 17.39 6.95 17.58
CA ALA A 10 16.21 7.33 18.35
C ALA A 10 15.02 7.69 17.45
N LEU A 11 15.26 8.47 16.37
CA LEU A 11 14.22 8.82 15.39
C LEU A 11 13.64 7.57 14.70
N LEU A 12 14.47 6.61 14.31
CA LEU A 12 13.99 5.38 13.68
C LEU A 12 13.25 4.45 14.64
N ASN A 13 13.64 4.41 15.91
CA ASN A 13 12.90 3.66 16.94
C ASN A 13 11.55 4.31 17.21
N HIS A 14 11.52 5.64 17.36
CA HIS A 14 10.28 6.38 17.55
C HIS A 14 9.32 6.18 16.37
N ALA A 15 9.81 6.30 15.14
CA ALA A 15 9.00 6.06 13.94
C ALA A 15 8.45 4.61 13.87
N LEU A 16 9.24 3.62 14.27
CA LEU A 16 8.75 2.24 14.36
C LEU A 16 7.60 2.13 15.38
N ASP A 17 7.79 2.67 16.57
CA ASP A 17 6.79 2.60 17.64
C ASP A 17 5.51 3.35 17.26
N GLU A 18 5.63 4.56 16.72
CA GLU A 18 4.51 5.40 16.25
C GLU A 18 3.71 4.71 15.14
N SER A 19 4.39 4.07 14.19
CA SER A 19 3.76 3.36 13.07
C SER A 19 2.78 2.26 13.53
N GLY A 20 2.99 1.69 14.73
CA GLY A 20 2.22 0.56 15.25
C GLY A 20 2.41 -0.75 14.48
N LEU A 21 3.40 -0.82 13.59
CA LEU A 21 3.75 -2.01 12.82
C LEU A 21 4.83 -2.83 13.52
N SER A 22 4.89 -4.13 13.22
CA SER A 22 6.07 -4.93 13.57
C SER A 22 7.31 -4.46 12.82
N GLN A 23 8.51 -4.77 13.30
CA GLN A 23 9.75 -4.39 12.61
C GLN A 23 9.81 -4.88 11.15
N ALA A 24 9.32 -6.09 10.88
CA ALA A 24 9.30 -6.65 9.53
C ALA A 24 8.28 -5.93 8.62
N ALA A 25 7.09 -5.64 9.16
CA ALA A 25 6.07 -4.90 8.43
C ALA A 25 6.50 -3.45 8.17
N PHE A 26 7.12 -2.78 9.14
CA PHE A 26 7.64 -1.43 8.95
C PHE A 26 8.81 -1.39 7.97
N ALA A 27 9.73 -2.37 8.01
CA ALA A 27 10.77 -2.49 7.00
C ALA A 27 10.17 -2.62 5.58
N THR A 28 9.12 -3.44 5.44
CA THR A 28 8.37 -3.59 4.18
C THR A 28 7.76 -2.26 3.76
N ALA A 29 7.05 -1.56 4.65
CA ALA A 29 6.47 -0.24 4.39
C ALA A 29 7.49 0.80 3.90
N LEU A 30 8.72 0.74 4.43
CA LEU A 30 9.83 1.59 4.01
C LEU A 30 10.59 1.08 2.78
N ARG A 31 10.17 -0.04 2.19
CA ARG A 31 10.80 -0.71 1.05
C ARG A 31 12.27 -1.08 1.32
N THR A 32 12.54 -1.61 2.50
CA THR A 32 13.84 -2.12 2.90
C THR A 32 13.70 -3.50 3.54
N SER A 33 14.83 -4.19 3.77
CA SER A 33 14.79 -5.47 4.48
C SER A 33 14.80 -5.26 6.00
N ALA A 34 14.19 -6.19 6.74
CA ALA A 34 14.19 -6.16 8.21
C ALA A 34 15.61 -6.17 8.81
N SER A 35 16.53 -6.88 8.15
CA SER A 35 17.96 -6.91 8.50
C SER A 35 18.61 -5.52 8.34
N ARG A 36 18.37 -4.85 7.19
CA ARG A 36 18.91 -3.50 6.94
C ARG A 36 18.30 -2.44 7.85
N LEU A 37 17.00 -2.54 8.16
CA LEU A 37 16.39 -1.68 9.17
C LEU A 37 17.00 -1.93 10.56
N SER A 38 17.29 -3.18 10.91
CA SER A 38 17.97 -3.54 12.17
C SER A 38 19.39 -2.94 12.26
N THR A 39 20.15 -2.94 11.17
CA THR A 39 21.49 -2.32 11.18
C THR A 39 21.44 -0.80 11.33
N TYR A 40 20.43 -0.14 10.73
CA TYR A 40 20.19 1.28 10.95
C TYR A 40 19.80 1.60 12.40
N ARG A 41 18.87 0.83 12.97
CA ARG A 41 18.41 1.00 14.36
C ARG A 41 19.43 0.61 15.42
N SER A 42 20.50 -0.09 15.06
CA SER A 42 21.62 -0.39 15.97
C SER A 42 22.80 0.55 15.78
N GLY A 43 22.70 1.52 14.87
CA GLY A 43 23.78 2.45 14.53
C GLY A 43 24.98 1.81 13.84
N ARG A 44 24.88 0.52 13.45
CA ARG A 44 25.93 -0.20 12.71
C ARG A 44 26.11 0.32 11.29
N THR A 45 25.06 0.93 10.73
CA THR A 45 25.10 1.55 9.40
C THR A 45 24.34 2.86 9.46
N LYS A 46 24.88 3.91 8.82
CA LYS A 46 24.20 5.21 8.72
C LYS A 46 23.18 5.17 7.57
N PRO A 47 21.88 5.38 7.82
CA PRO A 47 20.90 5.57 6.75
C PRO A 47 21.13 6.92 6.06
N THR A 48 20.54 7.10 4.88
CA THR A 48 20.48 8.42 4.24
C THR A 48 19.49 9.32 4.98
N ALA A 49 19.66 10.64 4.90
CA ALA A 49 18.69 11.59 5.47
C ALA A 49 17.28 11.38 4.90
N GLN A 50 17.18 11.11 3.58
CA GLN A 50 15.92 10.80 2.91
C GLN A 50 15.21 9.57 3.52
N PHE A 51 15.95 8.53 3.91
CA PHE A 51 15.37 7.35 4.54
C PHE A 51 14.75 7.69 5.91
N VAL A 52 15.45 8.50 6.73
CA VAL A 52 14.96 8.93 8.04
C VAL A 52 13.72 9.81 7.92
N LEU A 53 13.72 10.77 6.98
CA LEU A 53 12.56 11.63 6.71
C LEU A 53 11.36 10.82 6.20
N ARG A 54 11.58 9.86 5.30
CA ARG A 54 10.54 8.93 4.83
C ARG A 54 9.97 8.12 5.98
N ALA A 55 10.83 7.60 6.88
CA ALA A 55 10.39 6.82 8.03
C ALA A 55 9.48 7.61 8.96
N GLY A 56 9.87 8.84 9.33
CA GLY A 56 9.03 9.71 10.16
C GLY A 56 7.70 10.07 9.50
N ARG A 57 7.72 10.51 8.24
CA ARG A 57 6.49 10.88 7.51
C ARG A 57 5.50 9.72 7.37
N ILE A 58 6.00 8.53 7.02
CA ILE A 58 5.16 7.33 6.92
C ILE A 58 4.64 6.91 8.29
N ALA A 59 5.48 6.90 9.33
CA ALA A 59 5.06 6.53 10.68
C ALA A 59 3.94 7.43 11.20
N HIS A 60 4.10 8.74 11.04
CA HIS A 60 3.11 9.73 11.44
C HIS A 60 1.79 9.54 10.69
N ALA A 61 1.82 9.42 9.36
CA ALA A 61 0.59 9.22 8.59
C ALA A 61 -0.10 7.88 8.90
N LEU A 62 0.65 6.82 9.20
CA LEU A 62 0.10 5.54 9.67
C LEU A 62 -0.55 5.68 11.06
N HIS A 63 0.05 6.46 11.95
CA HIS A 63 -0.52 6.76 13.26
C HIS A 63 -1.84 7.53 13.13
N ASP A 64 -1.85 8.64 12.39
CA ASP A 64 -3.04 9.46 12.17
C ASP A 64 -4.17 8.67 11.51
N ALA A 65 -3.85 7.85 10.50
CA ALA A 65 -4.84 6.99 9.86
C ALA A 65 -5.45 6.01 10.87
N ARG A 66 -4.66 5.43 11.77
CA ARG A 66 -5.15 4.53 12.83
C ARG A 66 -6.07 5.25 13.81
N GLU A 67 -5.70 6.44 14.29
CA GLU A 67 -6.52 7.25 15.20
C GLU A 67 -7.89 7.59 14.58
N HIS A 68 -7.93 7.82 13.27
CA HIS A 68 -9.15 8.11 12.52
C HIS A 68 -9.83 6.89 11.90
N ARG A 69 -9.34 5.68 12.15
CA ARG A 69 -9.86 4.42 11.57
C ARG A 69 -9.92 4.43 10.03
N ILE A 70 -8.99 5.15 9.41
CA ILE A 70 -8.80 5.18 7.97
C ILE A 70 -7.88 4.02 7.56
N MET A 71 -8.25 3.31 6.51
CA MET A 71 -7.42 2.23 5.98
C MET A 71 -6.19 2.79 5.27
N THR A 72 -5.07 2.14 5.51
CA THR A 72 -3.77 2.39 4.87
C THR A 72 -3.47 1.26 3.89
N ALA A 73 -2.47 1.39 3.02
CA ALA A 73 -2.10 0.29 2.14
C ALA A 73 -1.74 -1.01 2.94
N PRO A 74 -0.90 -0.95 3.99
CA PRO A 74 -0.63 -2.13 4.84
C PRO A 74 -1.86 -2.70 5.56
N ALA A 75 -2.75 -1.84 6.06
CA ALA A 75 -3.97 -2.29 6.72
C ALA A 75 -4.95 -2.95 5.73
N THR A 76 -5.04 -2.40 4.52
CA THR A 76 -5.87 -2.95 3.43
C THR A 76 -5.37 -4.34 3.02
N ALA A 77 -4.06 -4.50 2.80
CA ALA A 77 -3.51 -5.80 2.45
C ALA A 77 -3.70 -6.85 3.56
N THR A 78 -3.56 -6.45 4.83
CA THR A 78 -3.85 -7.32 5.98
C THR A 78 -5.33 -7.72 6.01
N ALA A 79 -6.24 -6.78 5.82
CA ALA A 79 -7.68 -7.04 5.81
C ALA A 79 -8.12 -7.96 4.66
N ILE A 80 -7.50 -7.82 3.47
CA ILE A 80 -7.70 -8.75 2.35
C ILE A 80 -7.18 -10.14 2.71
N ARG A 81 -5.97 -10.23 3.28
CA ARG A 81 -5.36 -11.52 3.68
C ARG A 81 -6.22 -12.27 4.71
N GLU A 82 -6.86 -11.53 5.60
CA GLU A 82 -7.68 -12.06 6.70
C GLU A 82 -9.15 -12.24 6.31
N ALA A 83 -9.50 -11.96 5.06
CA ALA A 83 -10.85 -12.16 4.56
C ALA A 83 -11.26 -13.64 4.55
N SER A 84 -12.53 -13.91 4.87
CA SER A 84 -13.09 -15.27 4.84
C SER A 84 -13.29 -15.80 3.42
N ASP A 85 -13.50 -14.90 2.47
CA ASP A 85 -13.86 -15.16 1.09
C ASP A 85 -13.51 -13.96 0.19
N ASP A 86 -13.56 -14.20 -1.12
CA ASP A 86 -13.21 -13.21 -2.14
C ASP A 86 -14.15 -12.00 -2.14
N ASP A 87 -15.43 -12.18 -1.80
CA ASP A 87 -16.40 -11.08 -1.68
C ASP A 87 -16.00 -10.12 -0.56
N TRP A 88 -15.56 -10.65 0.59
CA TRP A 88 -15.08 -9.84 1.70
C TRP A 88 -13.73 -9.19 1.37
N ALA A 89 -12.82 -9.91 0.72
CA ALA A 89 -11.57 -9.33 0.21
C ALA A 89 -11.84 -8.15 -0.74
N TRP A 90 -12.82 -8.30 -1.64
CA TRP A 90 -13.26 -7.23 -2.55
C TRP A 90 -13.76 -6.01 -1.80
N ARG A 91 -14.61 -6.19 -0.78
CA ARG A 91 -15.09 -5.09 0.07
C ARG A 91 -13.94 -4.36 0.76
N MET A 92 -12.97 -5.10 1.32
CA MET A 92 -11.80 -4.49 1.98
C MET A 92 -10.93 -3.70 1.00
N LEU A 93 -10.74 -4.21 -0.21
CA LEU A 93 -10.03 -3.51 -1.29
C LEU A 93 -10.72 -2.19 -1.65
N LEU A 94 -12.03 -2.22 -1.92
CA LEU A 94 -12.80 -1.04 -2.32
C LEU A 94 -12.86 -0.01 -1.20
N GLN A 95 -13.09 -0.44 0.05
CA GLN A 95 -13.07 0.44 1.21
C GLN A 95 -11.68 1.09 1.39
N GLY A 96 -10.61 0.31 1.20
CA GLY A 96 -9.24 0.83 1.19
C GLY A 96 -9.06 1.93 0.15
N ARG A 97 -9.45 1.66 -1.11
CA ARG A 97 -9.34 2.65 -2.19
C ARG A 97 -10.16 3.92 -1.91
N ASP A 98 -11.34 3.82 -1.34
CA ASP A 98 -12.15 4.99 -1.02
C ASP A 98 -11.52 5.83 0.10
N HIS A 99 -10.89 5.18 1.08
CA HIS A 99 -10.07 5.84 2.07
C HIS A 99 -8.83 6.51 1.45
N LEU A 100 -8.15 5.87 0.49
CA LEU A 100 -7.08 6.52 -0.27
C LEU A 100 -7.56 7.79 -0.97
N ARG A 101 -8.70 7.73 -1.68
CA ARG A 101 -9.31 8.89 -2.35
C ARG A 101 -9.60 10.01 -1.36
N LEU A 102 -10.08 9.68 -0.15
CA LEU A 102 -10.32 10.66 0.91
C LEU A 102 -9.02 11.35 1.33
N LEU A 103 -7.94 10.60 1.54
CA LEU A 103 -6.64 11.14 1.96
C LEU A 103 -6.01 12.02 0.86
N LEU A 104 -6.01 11.56 -0.39
CA LEU A 104 -5.50 12.33 -1.53
C LEU A 104 -6.23 13.66 -1.73
N LYS A 105 -7.53 13.74 -1.39
CA LYS A 105 -8.30 14.98 -1.44
C LYS A 105 -7.91 16.00 -0.37
N ARG A 106 -7.36 15.56 0.78
CA ARG A 106 -7.00 16.46 1.89
C ARG A 106 -5.73 17.28 1.60
N ARG A 107 -4.78 16.71 0.86
CA ARG A 107 -3.49 17.35 0.50
C ARG A 107 -2.72 17.88 1.71
N ASP A 108 -2.77 17.14 2.81
CA ASP A 108 -2.14 17.48 4.10
C ASP A 108 -0.94 16.57 4.43
N GLY A 109 -0.55 15.67 3.53
CA GLY A 109 0.52 14.70 3.74
C GLY A 109 0.03 13.35 4.27
N SER A 110 -1.26 13.21 4.60
CA SER A 110 -1.84 11.96 5.11
C SER A 110 -1.86 10.83 4.07
N GLU A 111 -1.74 11.15 2.77
CA GLU A 111 -1.54 10.17 1.70
C GLU A 111 -0.25 9.35 1.85
N ALA A 112 0.71 9.81 2.67
CA ALA A 112 1.91 9.06 3.02
C ALA A 112 1.60 7.68 3.64
N ALA A 113 0.42 7.51 4.25
CA ALA A 113 -0.07 6.22 4.76
C ALA A 113 -0.27 5.18 3.63
N TRP A 114 -0.44 5.63 2.39
CA TRP A 114 -0.54 4.79 1.19
C TRP A 114 0.75 4.75 0.36
N GLU A 115 1.73 5.61 0.68
CA GLU A 115 3.11 5.41 0.21
C GLU A 115 3.85 4.29 0.96
N ALA A 116 3.35 3.92 2.14
CA ALA A 116 3.77 2.75 2.88
C ALA A 116 3.50 1.49 2.05
N ALA A 117 4.54 0.78 1.64
CA ALA A 117 4.33 -0.45 0.87
C ALA A 117 3.62 -1.52 1.72
N PRO A 118 2.56 -2.16 1.19
CA PRO A 118 1.87 -3.21 1.91
C PRO A 118 2.71 -4.50 1.98
N GLY A 119 2.35 -5.39 2.91
CA GLY A 119 2.72 -6.80 2.81
C GLY A 119 1.89 -7.51 1.73
N THR A 120 2.21 -8.77 1.44
CA THR A 120 1.38 -9.58 0.52
C THR A 120 0.03 -9.92 1.16
N THR A 121 -1.01 -9.91 0.33
CA THR A 121 -2.35 -10.44 0.61
C THR A 121 -2.39 -11.97 0.57
N LEU A 122 -1.28 -12.62 0.18
CA LEU A 122 -1.17 -14.04 -0.18
C LEU A 122 -1.92 -14.42 -1.47
N HIS A 123 -2.48 -13.44 -2.19
CA HIS A 123 -3.14 -13.63 -3.46
C HIS A 123 -2.59 -12.64 -4.49
N THR A 124 -1.83 -13.15 -5.47
CA THR A 124 -1.12 -12.31 -6.46
C THR A 124 -2.04 -11.41 -7.28
N GLY A 125 -3.28 -11.88 -7.57
CA GLY A 125 -4.34 -11.08 -8.17
C GLY A 125 -4.67 -9.82 -7.36
N PHE A 126 -5.02 -9.96 -6.09
CA PHE A 126 -5.30 -8.85 -5.19
C PHE A 126 -4.07 -7.96 -4.94
N ASP A 127 -2.86 -8.53 -4.83
CA ASP A 127 -1.62 -7.75 -4.69
C ASP A 127 -1.42 -6.80 -5.89
N THR A 128 -1.62 -7.33 -7.10
CA THR A 128 -1.47 -6.58 -8.35
C THR A 128 -2.57 -5.56 -8.53
N LEU A 129 -3.83 -5.92 -8.22
CA LEU A 129 -4.96 -5.00 -8.29
C LEU A 129 -4.85 -3.86 -7.27
N LEU A 130 -4.45 -4.13 -6.03
CA LEU A 130 -4.20 -3.11 -5.00
C LEU A 130 -3.13 -2.10 -5.47
N ALA A 131 -2.03 -2.59 -6.07
CA ALA A 131 -1.01 -1.75 -6.67
C ALA A 131 -1.57 -0.91 -7.83
N ALA A 132 -2.32 -1.53 -8.74
CA ALA A 132 -2.88 -0.86 -9.92
C ALA A 132 -3.86 0.26 -9.54
N LEU A 133 -4.79 -0.03 -8.63
CA LEU A 133 -5.76 0.95 -8.13
C LEU A 133 -5.05 2.09 -7.41
N THR A 134 -4.09 1.78 -6.53
CA THR A 134 -3.31 2.83 -5.85
C THR A 134 -2.61 3.73 -6.86
N ALA A 135 -1.94 3.16 -7.87
CA ALA A 135 -1.29 3.95 -8.90
C ALA A 135 -2.26 4.83 -9.69
N HIS A 136 -3.45 4.30 -9.99
CA HIS A 136 -4.49 5.03 -10.70
C HIS A 136 -5.00 6.23 -9.88
N GLU A 137 -5.30 6.04 -8.59
CA GLU A 137 -5.80 7.11 -7.72
C GLU A 137 -4.77 8.22 -7.52
N PHE A 138 -3.49 7.88 -7.30
CA PHE A 138 -2.42 8.88 -7.19
C PHE A 138 -2.30 9.71 -8.48
N LYS A 139 -2.27 9.05 -9.65
CA LYS A 139 -2.24 9.74 -10.96
C LYS A 139 -3.46 10.65 -11.13
N GLY A 140 -4.65 10.16 -10.77
CA GLY A 140 -5.90 10.92 -10.84
C GLY A 140 -5.90 12.17 -9.94
N ALA A 141 -5.22 12.11 -8.80
CA ALA A 141 -5.02 13.24 -7.90
C ALA A 141 -3.92 14.23 -8.35
N GLY A 142 -3.17 13.89 -9.41
CA GLY A 142 -2.03 14.67 -9.90
C GLY A 142 -0.72 14.42 -9.14
N GLU A 143 -0.67 13.36 -8.33
CA GLU A 143 0.50 12.98 -7.51
C GLU A 143 1.29 11.84 -8.16
N PRO A 144 2.61 11.76 -7.96
CA PRO A 144 3.40 10.63 -8.44
C PRO A 144 3.02 9.36 -7.65
N PRO A 145 2.71 8.24 -8.32
CA PRO A 145 2.43 6.97 -7.64
C PRO A 145 3.59 6.50 -6.76
N PRO A 146 3.29 5.86 -5.62
CA PRO A 146 4.32 5.22 -4.81
C PRO A 146 5.08 4.16 -5.61
N ASP A 147 6.40 4.09 -5.46
CA ASP A 147 7.20 3.12 -6.22
C ASP A 147 6.80 1.65 -6.05
N TRP A 148 6.16 1.29 -4.93
CA TRP A 148 5.70 -0.09 -4.70
C TRP A 148 4.56 -0.48 -5.64
N THR A 149 3.87 0.49 -6.26
CA THR A 149 2.82 0.23 -7.24
C THR A 149 3.38 -0.09 -8.64
N LYS A 150 4.71 -0.01 -8.84
CA LYS A 150 5.38 -0.39 -10.08
C LYS A 150 5.53 -1.91 -10.12
N VAL A 151 4.43 -2.58 -10.45
CA VAL A 151 4.35 -4.03 -10.57
C VAL A 151 4.46 -4.47 -12.02
N ALA A 152 5.01 -5.67 -12.23
CA ALA A 152 4.97 -6.31 -13.55
C ALA A 152 3.56 -6.87 -13.80
N PRO A 153 3.14 -7.02 -15.07
CA PRO A 153 1.92 -7.75 -15.40
C PRO A 153 1.96 -9.18 -14.85
N LEU A 154 0.81 -9.72 -14.46
CA LEU A 154 0.70 -11.11 -14.07
C LEU A 154 1.11 -12.04 -15.23
N PRO A 155 1.77 -13.19 -14.96
CA PRO A 155 2.14 -14.13 -16.02
C PRO A 155 0.92 -14.78 -16.68
N GLU A 156 -0.18 -14.92 -15.93
CA GLU A 156 -1.45 -15.45 -16.39
C GLU A 156 -2.57 -14.42 -16.14
N PRO A 157 -3.54 -14.27 -17.06
CA PRO A 157 -4.73 -13.47 -16.84
C PRO A 157 -5.44 -13.82 -15.54
N TRP A 158 -5.66 -12.83 -14.69
CA TRP A 158 -6.52 -12.98 -13.53
C TRP A 158 -7.87 -12.33 -13.81
N ILE A 159 -8.91 -13.16 -13.75
CA ILE A 159 -10.31 -12.79 -13.97
C ILE A 159 -11.06 -13.29 -12.73
N PRO A 160 -11.46 -12.41 -11.79
CA PRO A 160 -12.26 -12.82 -10.65
C PRO A 160 -13.59 -13.44 -11.10
N ASP A 161 -14.12 -14.39 -10.31
CA ASP A 161 -15.44 -14.96 -10.56
C ASP A 161 -16.50 -13.86 -10.54
N HIS A 162 -17.31 -13.80 -11.59
CA HIS A 162 -18.33 -12.76 -11.75
C HIS A 162 -19.72 -13.39 -11.95
N PRO A 163 -20.74 -13.01 -11.15
CA PRO A 163 -22.05 -13.69 -11.15
C PRO A 163 -22.89 -13.49 -12.42
N PHE A 164 -22.66 -12.40 -13.17
CA PHE A 164 -23.54 -12.01 -14.30
C PHE A 164 -22.86 -11.86 -15.68
N LEU A 165 -21.53 -11.92 -15.75
CA LEU A 165 -20.79 -11.63 -16.98
C LEU A 165 -19.91 -12.83 -17.31
N ASP A 166 -19.79 -13.13 -18.60
CA ASP A 166 -18.80 -14.09 -19.08
C ASP A 166 -17.41 -13.43 -19.22
N HIS A 167 -16.38 -14.25 -19.45
CA HIS A 167 -15.01 -13.76 -19.55
C HIS A 167 -14.80 -12.76 -20.69
N ALA A 168 -15.50 -12.93 -21.82
CA ALA A 168 -15.34 -12.03 -22.97
C ALA A 168 -15.91 -10.64 -22.63
N GLN A 169 -17.07 -10.60 -21.97
CA GLN A 169 -17.69 -9.38 -21.48
C GLN A 169 -16.85 -8.68 -20.41
N ILE A 170 -16.23 -9.44 -19.50
CA ILE A 170 -15.32 -8.88 -18.49
C ILE A 170 -14.11 -8.23 -19.16
N ILE A 171 -13.48 -8.92 -20.12
CA ILE A 171 -12.32 -8.39 -20.86
C ILE A 171 -12.70 -7.10 -21.60
N GLU A 172 -13.86 -7.08 -22.28
CA GLU A 172 -14.34 -5.89 -23.01
C GLU A 172 -14.61 -4.69 -22.08
N GLN A 173 -15.10 -4.93 -20.88
CA GLN A 173 -15.43 -3.88 -19.90
C GLN A 173 -14.26 -3.49 -18.98
N THR A 174 -13.10 -4.14 -19.12
CA THR A 174 -11.93 -3.89 -18.29
C THR A 174 -11.22 -2.61 -18.73
N PRO A 175 -10.92 -1.67 -17.81
CA PRO A 175 -10.10 -0.50 -18.13
C PRO A 175 -8.68 -0.86 -18.59
N ASP A 176 -8.15 -0.13 -19.58
CA ASP A 176 -6.82 -0.37 -20.17
C ASP A 176 -5.70 -0.49 -19.13
N HIS A 177 -5.75 0.33 -18.07
CA HIS A 177 -4.71 0.35 -17.04
C HIS A 177 -4.65 -0.94 -16.19
N LEU A 178 -5.75 -1.72 -16.16
CA LEU A 178 -5.79 -3.04 -15.54
C LEU A 178 -5.46 -4.14 -16.55
N ALA A 179 -6.00 -4.04 -17.77
CA ALA A 179 -5.72 -4.99 -18.84
C ALA A 179 -4.21 -5.10 -19.15
N GLN A 180 -3.47 -3.98 -19.10
CA GLN A 180 -2.01 -3.95 -19.24
C GLN A 180 -1.26 -4.77 -18.18
N LEU A 181 -1.89 -5.05 -17.03
CA LEU A 181 -1.34 -5.82 -15.93
C LEU A 181 -1.86 -7.26 -15.89
N ASN A 182 -2.59 -7.70 -16.92
CA ASN A 182 -3.30 -8.99 -16.96
C ASN A 182 -4.33 -9.13 -15.82
N ILE A 183 -4.96 -8.01 -15.44
CA ILE A 183 -6.06 -7.95 -14.47
C ILE A 183 -7.32 -7.60 -15.24
N PHE A 184 -8.34 -8.45 -15.22
CA PHE A 184 -9.58 -8.24 -15.95
C PHE A 184 -10.75 -8.12 -14.98
N VAL A 185 -11.13 -6.87 -14.72
CA VAL A 185 -12.22 -6.48 -13.83
C VAL A 185 -13.00 -5.36 -14.52
N PRO A 186 -14.32 -5.46 -14.64
CA PRO A 186 -15.15 -4.40 -15.22
C PRO A 186 -15.03 -3.08 -14.44
N ASP A 187 -14.99 -1.94 -15.14
CA ASP A 187 -14.90 -0.62 -14.51
C ASP A 187 -16.02 -0.37 -13.48
N ARG A 188 -17.22 -0.86 -13.78
CA ARG A 188 -18.40 -0.71 -12.91
C ARG A 188 -18.24 -1.41 -11.56
N ASP A 189 -17.49 -2.50 -11.49
CA ASP A 189 -17.29 -3.29 -10.26
C ASP A 189 -16.23 -2.64 -9.37
N LEU A 190 -15.44 -1.73 -9.95
CA LEU A 190 -14.57 -0.84 -9.23
C LEU A 190 -15.38 0.33 -8.66
N ALA A 191 -16.48 0.78 -9.26
CA ALA A 191 -17.24 1.90 -8.71
C ALA A 191 -17.88 1.54 -7.35
N THR A 192 -17.74 2.41 -6.35
CA THR A 192 -18.55 2.35 -5.13
C THR A 192 -19.81 3.19 -5.33
N ALA A 193 -20.97 2.58 -5.06
CA ALA A 193 -22.31 3.16 -5.30
C ALA A 193 -22.63 4.35 -4.38
#